data_AF-A0A317W5A3-F1
#
_entry.id   AF-A0A317W5A3-F1
#
_cell.length_a   1.000
_cell.length_b   1.000
_cell.length_c   1.000
_cell.angle_alpha   90.00
_cell.angle_beta   90.00
_cell.angle_gamma   90.00
#
_symmetry.space_group_name_H-M   'P 1'
#
loop_
_entity.id
_entity.type
_entity.pdbx_description
1 polymer ?
#
loop_
_entity_poly.entity_id
_entity_poly.type
_entity_poly.pdbx_seq_one_letter_code
_entity_poly.pdbx_strand_id
1 'polypeptide(L)'
;MAELKAKLILVTYREPGTHDDDIRVFSLHDDTTIPSAIAYQPDGRFTIGRQAMQEHNCIFWMKLLLSNHQILSDYNNTSLTEIVRREWVRLPENKKDVSTVVADFSRSLLDSLRTTLHQIPYLTDPPTVYYFTIPATWSESARMDMKKAVQLAGFEKRSVHH
;
A
#
# COMPACT_ATOMS: atom_id res chain seq x y z
N MET A 1 -1.34 -0.23 25.21
CA MET A 1 -2.00 0.14 23.94
C MET A 1 -1.05 -0.20 22.79
N ALA A 2 -1.36 -1.19 21.97
CA ALA A 2 -0.57 -1.49 20.77
C ALA A 2 -0.96 -0.49 19.67
N GLU A 3 -0.01 0.34 19.25
CA GLU A 3 -0.18 1.30 18.19
C GLU A 3 -0.22 0.56 16.84
N LEU A 4 -1.42 0.45 16.26
CA LEU A 4 -1.64 -0.26 15.00
C LEU A 4 -1.05 0.54 13.83
N LYS A 5 0.22 0.28 13.50
CA LYS A 5 0.93 0.74 12.29
C LYS A 5 0.29 0.28 10.95
N ALA A 6 -0.88 -0.36 10.99
CA ALA A 6 -1.64 -0.77 9.81
C ALA A 6 -2.32 0.41 9.09
N LYS A 7 -2.45 1.56 9.77
CA LYS A 7 -3.15 2.76 9.25
C LYS A 7 -2.29 3.68 8.39
N LEU A 8 -0.97 3.64 8.55
CA LEU A 8 -0.06 4.59 7.93
C LEU A 8 1.04 3.84 7.17
N ILE A 9 1.44 4.41 6.05
CA ILE A 9 2.53 3.96 5.20
C ILE A 9 3.58 5.05 5.24
N LEU A 10 4.81 4.65 5.58
CA LEU A 10 6.00 5.46 5.47
C LEU A 10 6.82 4.90 4.33
N VAL A 11 7.16 5.75 3.37
CA VAL A 11 8.07 5.40 2.27
C VAL A 11 9.36 6.17 2.47
N THR A 12 10.45 5.43 2.49
CA THR A 12 11.80 6.00 2.53
C THR A 12 12.58 5.51 1.34
N TYR A 13 13.55 6.30 0.91
CA TYR A 13 14.45 5.93 -0.16
C TYR A 13 15.84 6.46 0.13
N ARG A 14 16.83 5.84 -0.51
CA ARG A 14 18.23 6.20 -0.42
C ARG A 14 18.78 6.28 -1.83
N GLU A 15 19.59 7.30 -2.08
CA GLU A 15 20.22 7.50 -3.37
C GLU A 15 21.48 6.61 -3.51
N PRO A 16 21.86 6.20 -4.72
CA PRO A 16 23.11 5.47 -4.93
C PRO A 16 24.32 6.29 -4.46
N GLY A 17 25.21 5.68 -3.69
CA GLY A 17 26.48 6.31 -3.28
C GLY A 17 26.38 7.24 -2.06
N THR A 18 25.22 7.35 -1.41
CA THR A 18 25.09 8.07 -0.13
C THR A 18 25.37 7.15 1.07
N HIS A 19 25.73 7.74 2.22
CA HIS A 19 25.94 7.00 3.46
C HIS A 19 24.64 6.34 3.96
N ASP A 20 24.76 5.27 4.75
CA ASP A 20 23.61 4.52 5.28
C ASP A 20 22.62 5.39 6.09
N ASP A 21 23.09 6.49 6.67
CA ASP A 21 22.28 7.41 7.45
C ASP A 21 21.51 8.45 6.60
N ASP A 22 21.79 8.55 5.30
CA ASP A 22 21.16 9.52 4.38
C ASP A 22 19.86 8.96 3.79
N ILE A 23 18.91 8.66 4.68
CA ILE A 23 17.58 8.16 4.34
C ILE A 23 16.63 9.34 4.13
N ARG A 24 16.09 9.45 2.92
CA ARG A 24 15.06 10.45 2.58
C ARG A 24 13.67 9.88 2.79
N VAL A 25 12.73 10.75 3.16
CA VAL A 25 11.31 10.41 3.31
C VAL A 25 10.56 10.90 2.09
N PHE A 26 9.84 10.01 1.43
CA PHE A 26 8.96 10.36 0.32
C PHE A 26 7.66 10.98 0.85
N SER A 27 7.18 12.01 0.16
CA SER A 27 5.91 12.67 0.49
C SER A 27 4.92 12.49 -0.66
N LEU A 28 3.73 12.00 -0.35
CA LEU A 28 2.62 11.93 -1.31
C LEU A 28 1.69 13.11 -1.03
N HIS A 29 1.59 14.05 -1.97
CA HIS A 29 0.78 15.28 -1.78
C HIS A 29 1.11 16.00 -0.46
N ASP A 30 2.40 16.21 -0.19
CA ASP A 30 2.95 16.82 1.03
C ASP A 30 2.77 16.01 2.34
N ASP A 31 2.21 14.79 2.27
CA ASP A 31 2.13 13.87 3.41
C ASP A 31 3.31 12.90 3.44
N THR A 32 4.17 13.01 4.46
CA THR A 32 5.25 12.05 4.77
C THR A 32 4.75 10.77 5.44
N THR A 33 3.55 10.81 6.01
CA THR A 33 2.87 9.64 6.61
C THR A 33 1.56 9.42 5.89
N ILE A 34 1.58 8.48 4.95
CA ILE A 34 0.51 8.31 3.98
C ILE A 34 -0.56 7.42 4.59
N PRO A 35 -1.83 7.87 4.70
CA PRO A 35 -2.91 7.00 5.13
C PRO A 35 -3.03 5.76 4.24
N SER A 36 -3.16 4.59 4.86
CA SER A 36 -3.48 3.30 4.24
C SER A 36 -4.97 3.32 3.87
N ALA A 37 -5.29 4.13 2.88
CA ALA A 37 -6.62 4.51 2.46
C ALA A 37 -6.71 4.54 0.93
N ILE A 38 -7.81 4.00 0.39
CA ILE A 38 -8.13 4.01 -1.03
C ILE A 38 -9.64 4.23 -1.21
N ALA A 39 -10.02 5.00 -2.21
CA ALA A 39 -11.42 5.23 -2.56
C ALA A 39 -11.60 5.00 -4.07
N TYR A 40 -12.61 4.21 -4.44
CA TYR A 40 -12.90 3.88 -5.85
C TYR A 40 -14.04 4.75 -6.37
N GLN A 41 -13.87 5.31 -7.55
CA GLN A 41 -14.92 6.04 -8.25
C GLN A 41 -15.79 5.06 -9.08
N PRO A 42 -17.03 5.42 -9.42
CA PRO A 42 -17.92 4.56 -10.23
C PRO A 42 -17.35 4.22 -11.62
N ASP A 43 -16.46 5.06 -12.16
CA ASP A 43 -15.80 4.86 -13.44
C ASP A 43 -14.55 3.97 -13.38
N GLY A 44 -14.24 3.43 -12.19
CA GLY A 44 -13.08 2.55 -11.96
C GLY A 44 -11.77 3.29 -11.64
N ARG A 45 -11.75 4.63 -11.66
CA ARG A 45 -10.62 5.40 -11.12
C ARG A 45 -10.57 5.26 -9.61
N PHE A 46 -9.44 5.59 -9.01
CA PHE A 46 -9.28 5.58 -7.56
C PHE A 46 -8.31 6.66 -7.09
N THR A 47 -8.48 7.09 -5.85
CA THR A 47 -7.57 7.98 -5.12
C THR A 47 -7.01 7.24 -3.90
N ILE A 48 -5.86 7.68 -3.40
CA ILE A 48 -5.19 7.08 -2.24
C ILE A 48 -4.81 8.14 -1.19
N GLY A 49 -4.41 7.68 0.00
CA GLY A 49 -3.88 8.57 1.03
C GLY A 49 -4.92 9.55 1.57
N ARG A 50 -4.50 10.77 1.89
CA ARG A 50 -5.39 11.79 2.47
C ARG A 50 -6.53 12.19 1.54
N GLN A 51 -6.31 12.17 0.22
CA GLN A 51 -7.37 12.44 -0.76
C GLN A 51 -8.48 11.40 -0.66
N ALA A 52 -8.13 10.11 -0.58
CA ALA A 52 -9.12 9.04 -0.39
C ALA A 52 -9.95 9.24 0.89
N MET A 53 -9.36 9.75 1.97
CA MET A 53 -10.06 9.98 3.24
C MET A 53 -11.18 11.02 3.16
N GLN A 54 -11.19 11.86 2.13
CA GLN A 54 -12.25 12.84 1.90
C GLN A 54 -13.47 12.21 1.21
N GLU A 55 -13.34 10.98 0.70
CA GLU A 55 -14.39 10.27 0.00
C GLU A 55 -15.27 9.46 0.96
N HIS A 56 -16.57 9.50 0.73
CA HIS A 56 -17.57 8.79 1.55
C HIS A 56 -17.42 7.26 1.52
N ASN A 57 -16.86 6.72 0.44
CA ASN A 57 -16.64 5.29 0.22
C ASN A 57 -15.18 4.86 0.46
N CYS A 58 -14.41 5.67 1.20
CA CYS A 58 -13.05 5.35 1.57
C CYS A 58 -12.96 4.00 2.29
N ILE A 59 -11.97 3.21 1.87
CA ILE A 59 -11.62 1.91 2.41
C ILE A 59 -10.29 2.08 3.14
N PHE A 60 -10.27 1.66 4.40
CA PHE A 60 -9.09 1.77 5.24
C PHE A 60 -8.48 0.38 5.53
N TRP A 61 -7.29 0.37 6.12
CA TRP A 61 -6.69 -0.82 6.74
C TRP A 61 -6.44 -1.98 5.77
N MET A 62 -5.93 -1.69 4.58
CA MET A 62 -5.73 -2.72 3.54
C MET A 62 -4.82 -3.86 4.02
N LYS A 63 -3.85 -3.59 4.91
CA LYS A 63 -3.01 -4.61 5.56
C LYS A 63 -3.80 -5.60 6.42
N LEU A 64 -4.92 -5.19 7.04
CA LEU A 64 -5.79 -6.11 7.78
C LEU A 64 -6.67 -6.93 6.84
N LEU A 65 -7.05 -6.38 5.68
CA LEU A 65 -7.80 -7.12 4.66
C LEU A 65 -7.00 -8.31 4.13
N LEU A 66 -5.67 -8.20 4.01
CA LEU A 66 -4.78 -9.31 3.62
C LEU A 66 -4.76 -10.46 4.65
N SER A 67 -5.09 -10.18 5.91
CA SER A 67 -5.15 -11.17 6.99
C SER A 67 -6.59 -11.54 7.36
N ASN A 68 -7.55 -11.27 6.48
CA ASN A 68 -8.98 -11.44 6.75
C ASN A 68 -9.33 -12.85 7.25
N HIS A 69 -8.81 -13.92 6.64
CA HIS A 69 -9.15 -15.29 7.03
C HIS A 69 -8.74 -15.60 8.47
N GLN A 70 -7.55 -15.13 8.89
CA GLN A 70 -7.07 -15.29 10.26
C GLN A 70 -7.90 -14.45 11.24
N ILE A 71 -8.15 -13.17 10.92
CA ILE A 71 -8.91 -12.24 11.77
C ILE A 71 -10.40 -12.64 11.88
N LEU A 72 -10.99 -13.18 10.82
CA LEU A 72 -12.37 -13.66 10.81
C LEU A 72 -12.53 -14.99 11.55
N SER A 73 -11.46 -15.79 11.66
CA SER A 73 -11.44 -17.04 12.43
C SER A 73 -11.16 -16.84 13.93
N ASP A 74 -10.58 -15.71 14.31
CA ASP A 74 -10.21 -15.41 15.70
C ASP A 74 -11.42 -14.84 16.46
N TYR A 75 -12.15 -15.73 17.12
CA TYR A 75 -13.41 -15.43 17.84
C TYR A 75 -13.22 -14.41 18.99
N ASN A 76 -11.99 -14.23 19.47
CA ASN A 76 -11.69 -13.38 20.63
C ASN A 76 -11.51 -11.90 20.30
N ASN A 77 -11.54 -11.50 19.03
CA ASN A 77 -11.20 -10.13 18.61
C ASN A 77 -12.31 -9.41 17.84
N THR A 78 -13.50 -9.33 18.46
CA THR A 78 -14.74 -8.78 17.88
C THR A 78 -14.54 -7.42 17.18
N SER A 79 -13.74 -6.52 17.76
CA SER A 79 -13.50 -5.18 17.19
C SER A 79 -12.73 -5.19 15.85
N LEU A 80 -11.72 -6.05 15.69
CA LEU A 80 -10.96 -6.16 14.43
C LEU A 80 -11.77 -6.88 13.36
N THR A 81 -12.49 -7.93 13.77
CA THR A 81 -13.42 -8.67 12.90
C THR A 81 -14.50 -7.74 12.32
N GLU A 82 -15.07 -6.86 13.15
CA GLU A 82 -16.06 -5.87 12.70
C GLU A 82 -15.48 -4.85 11.70
N ILE A 83 -14.27 -4.35 11.95
CA ILE A 83 -13.59 -3.44 11.03
C ILE A 83 -13.36 -4.14 9.68
N VAL A 84 -12.76 -5.34 9.69
CA VAL A 84 -12.49 -6.10 8.45
C VAL A 84 -13.78 -6.39 7.69
N ARG A 85 -14.86 -6.80 8.36
CA ARG A 85 -16.17 -7.02 7.73
C ARG A 85 -16.73 -5.75 7.10
N ARG A 86 -16.69 -4.63 7.82
CA ARG A 86 -17.18 -3.34 7.32
C ARG A 86 -16.44 -2.90 6.07
N GLU A 87 -15.11 -2.96 6.09
CA GLU A 87 -14.28 -2.56 4.94
C GLU A 87 -14.48 -3.54 3.76
N TRP A 88 -14.60 -4.85 4.03
CA TRP A 88 -14.87 -5.87 3.01
C TRP A 88 -16.19 -5.65 2.25
N VAL A 89 -17.25 -5.27 2.98
CA VAL A 89 -18.56 -4.97 2.37
C VAL A 89 -18.48 -3.73 1.47
N ARG A 90 -17.63 -2.76 1.81
CA ARG A 90 -17.42 -1.53 1.02
C ARG A 90 -16.59 -1.73 -0.23
N LEU A 91 -15.83 -2.83 -0.34
CA LEU A 91 -15.08 -3.14 -1.56
C LEU A 91 -16.04 -3.29 -2.75
N PRO A 92 -15.76 -2.66 -3.90
CA PRO A 92 -16.44 -2.96 -5.15
C PRO A 92 -16.45 -4.46 -5.46
N GLU A 93 -17.47 -4.93 -6.17
CA GLU A 93 -17.64 -6.37 -6.44
C GLU A 93 -16.49 -6.95 -7.27
N ASN A 94 -15.92 -6.16 -8.18
CA ASN A 94 -14.72 -6.51 -8.94
C ASN A 94 -13.41 -6.38 -8.14
N LYS A 95 -13.47 -6.05 -6.85
CA LYS A 95 -12.33 -5.83 -5.94
C LYS A 95 -12.38 -6.70 -4.69
N LYS A 96 -13.12 -7.82 -4.72
CA LYS A 96 -13.16 -8.81 -3.63
C LYS A 96 -11.85 -9.61 -3.49
N ASP A 97 -11.00 -9.63 -4.53
CA ASP A 97 -9.61 -10.08 -4.38
C ASP A 97 -8.78 -8.95 -3.76
N VAL A 98 -8.48 -9.06 -2.46
CA VAL A 98 -7.77 -8.01 -1.70
C VAL A 98 -6.40 -7.70 -2.26
N SER A 99 -5.70 -8.69 -2.84
CA SER A 99 -4.41 -8.44 -3.50
C SER A 99 -4.53 -7.40 -4.60
N THR A 100 -5.68 -7.31 -5.29
CA THR A 100 -5.91 -6.29 -6.33
C THR A 100 -6.06 -4.90 -5.73
N VAL A 101 -6.69 -4.77 -4.57
CA VAL A 101 -6.87 -3.50 -3.87
C VAL A 101 -5.54 -2.96 -3.35
N VAL A 102 -4.74 -3.84 -2.75
CA VAL A 102 -3.38 -3.51 -2.30
C VAL A 102 -2.49 -3.20 -3.50
N ALA A 103 -2.66 -3.90 -4.62
CA ALA A 103 -1.92 -3.62 -5.85
C ALA A 103 -2.24 -2.24 -6.41
N ASP A 104 -3.52 -1.84 -6.46
CA ASP A 104 -3.93 -0.53 -6.96
C ASP A 104 -3.34 0.61 -6.11
N PHE A 105 -3.45 0.48 -4.79
CA PHE A 105 -2.81 1.44 -3.88
C PHE A 105 -1.30 1.51 -4.11
N SER A 106 -0.64 0.35 -4.14
CA SER A 106 0.82 0.28 -4.26
C SER A 106 1.31 0.75 -5.64
N ARG A 107 0.52 0.57 -6.70
CA ARG A 107 0.81 1.08 -8.05
C ARG A 107 0.76 2.60 -8.08
N SER A 108 -0.31 3.21 -7.56
CA SER A 108 -0.41 4.67 -7.51
C SER A 108 0.70 5.30 -6.67
N LEU A 109 1.09 4.63 -5.57
CA LEU A 109 2.24 5.04 -4.77
C LEU A 109 3.56 4.94 -5.54
N LEU A 110 3.78 3.83 -6.27
CA LEU A 110 4.97 3.63 -7.10
C LEU A 110 5.08 4.66 -8.22
N ASP A 111 3.97 4.95 -8.91
CA ASP A 111 3.94 5.93 -10.00
C ASP A 111 4.24 7.34 -9.48
N SER A 112 3.71 7.70 -8.31
CA SER A 112 4.00 8.97 -7.65
C SER A 112 5.46 9.07 -7.20
N LEU A 113 6.00 7.98 -6.65
CA LEU A 113 7.41 7.89 -6.27
C LEU A 113 8.32 8.04 -7.49
N ARG A 114 8.06 7.29 -8.58
CA ARG A 114 8.83 7.39 -9.83
C ARG A 114 8.78 8.80 -10.42
N THR A 115 7.61 9.41 -10.45
CA THR A 115 7.43 10.79 -10.92
C THR A 115 8.30 11.76 -10.12
N THR A 116 8.33 11.61 -8.80
CA THR A 116 9.14 12.46 -7.91
C THR A 116 10.64 12.21 -8.11
N LEU A 117 11.07 10.95 -8.22
CA LEU A 117 12.47 10.61 -8.44
C LEU A 117 12.97 11.08 -9.82
N HIS A 118 12.14 11.02 -10.85
CA HIS A 118 12.48 11.53 -12.19
C HIS A 118 12.67 13.05 -12.25
N GLN A 119 12.17 13.81 -11.27
CA GLN A 119 12.45 15.25 -11.16
C GLN A 119 13.87 15.53 -10.66
N ILE A 120 14.57 14.52 -10.14
CA ILE A 120 15.96 14.63 -9.68
C ILE A 120 16.87 14.29 -10.88
N PRO A 121 17.62 15.27 -11.45
CA PRO A 121 18.27 15.11 -12.76
C PRO A 121 19.20 13.91 -12.90
N TYR A 122 19.88 13.51 -11.82
CA TYR A 122 20.84 12.40 -11.80
C TYR A 122 20.22 11.04 -11.43
N LEU A 123 18.91 10.98 -11.16
CA LEU A 123 18.16 9.75 -10.88
C LEU A 123 17.23 9.36 -12.04
N THR A 124 17.68 9.62 -13.27
CA THR A 124 16.92 9.21 -14.47
C THR A 124 17.07 7.69 -14.66
N ASP A 125 16.05 6.93 -14.23
CA ASP A 125 15.91 5.46 -14.31
C ASP A 125 17.04 4.61 -13.64
N PRO A 126 17.39 4.87 -12.35
CA PRO A 126 18.36 4.05 -11.64
C PRO A 126 17.80 2.64 -11.39
N PRO A 127 18.67 1.60 -11.38
CA PRO A 127 18.29 0.31 -10.85
C PRO A 127 17.71 0.46 -9.44
N THR A 128 16.41 0.20 -9.29
CA THR A 128 15.70 0.40 -8.04
C THR A 128 15.38 -0.93 -7.39
N VAL A 129 15.73 -1.07 -6.11
CA VAL A 129 15.39 -2.23 -5.28
C VAL A 129 14.37 -1.78 -4.24
N TYR A 130 13.28 -2.54 -4.13
CA TYR A 130 12.19 -2.22 -3.20
C TYR A 130 12.16 -3.21 -2.04
N TYR A 131 12.06 -2.67 -0.82
CA TYR A 131 11.93 -3.44 0.40
C TYR A 131 10.57 -3.17 1.04
N PHE A 132 9.87 -4.24 1.41
CA PHE A 132 8.55 -4.16 2.05
C PHE A 132 8.62 -4.74 3.46
N THR A 133 8.09 -4.00 4.42
CA THR A 133 7.91 -4.52 5.78
C THR A 133 6.53 -5.15 5.91
N ILE A 134 6.51 -6.38 6.39
CA ILE A 134 5.30 -7.15 6.68
C ILE A 134 5.31 -7.59 8.15
N PRO A 135 4.15 -7.71 8.81
CA PRO A 135 4.06 -8.25 10.16
C PRO A 135 4.61 -9.69 10.24
N ALA A 136 5.43 -9.96 11.26
CA ALA A 136 5.93 -11.31 11.53
C ALA A 136 4.80 -12.30 11.83
N THR A 137 3.67 -11.82 12.34
CA THR A 137 2.49 -12.61 12.69
C THR A 137 1.60 -12.98 11.51
N TRP A 138 1.87 -12.48 10.31
CA TRP A 138 1.09 -12.82 9.12
C TRP A 138 1.17 -14.32 8.81
N SER A 139 0.02 -14.90 8.45
CA SER A 139 -0.06 -16.24 7.87
C SER A 139 0.69 -16.30 6.54
N GLU A 140 1.02 -17.52 6.09
CA GLU A 140 1.65 -17.72 4.78
C GLU A 140 0.77 -17.20 3.63
N SER A 141 -0.55 -17.36 3.73
CA SER A 141 -1.50 -16.81 2.75
C SER A 141 -1.40 -15.28 2.65
N ALA A 142 -1.38 -14.57 3.77
CA ALA A 142 -1.26 -13.11 3.78
C ALA A 142 0.07 -12.62 3.18
N ARG A 143 1.17 -13.37 3.41
CA ARG A 143 2.48 -13.10 2.79
C ARG A 143 2.42 -13.29 1.28
N MET A 144 1.81 -14.37 0.81
CA MET A 144 1.63 -14.65 -0.61
C MET A 144 0.74 -13.62 -1.30
N ASP A 145 -0.34 -13.19 -0.66
CA ASP A 145 -1.25 -12.16 -1.18
C ASP A 145 -0.56 -10.79 -1.29
N MET A 146 0.30 -10.44 -0.33
CA MET A 146 1.13 -9.24 -0.42
C MET A 146 2.15 -9.35 -1.56
N LYS A 147 2.82 -10.50 -1.71
CA LYS A 147 3.76 -10.73 -2.82
C LYS A 147 3.05 -10.56 -4.17
N LYS A 148 1.88 -11.19 -4.34
CA LYS A 148 1.03 -11.03 -5.52
C LYS A 148 0.65 -9.57 -5.75
N ALA A 149 0.28 -8.82 -4.69
CA ALA A 149 -0.05 -7.40 -4.82
C ALA A 149 1.13 -6.55 -5.30
N VAL A 150 2.33 -6.78 -4.77
CA VAL A 150 3.57 -6.10 -5.18
C VAL A 150 3.90 -6.40 -6.66
N GLN A 151 3.71 -7.64 -7.09
CA GLN A 151 3.87 -8.04 -8.49
C GLN A 151 2.89 -7.32 -9.42
N LEU A 152 1.60 -7.33 -9.07
CA LEU A 152 0.53 -6.66 -9.82
C LEU A 152 0.74 -5.14 -9.87
N ALA A 153 1.30 -4.55 -8.83
CA ALA A 153 1.62 -3.12 -8.78
C ALA A 153 2.82 -2.72 -9.66
N GLY A 154 3.64 -3.69 -10.10
CA GLY A 154 4.74 -3.45 -11.05
C GLY A 154 6.10 -3.16 -10.42
N PHE A 155 6.29 -3.49 -9.15
CA PHE A 155 7.59 -3.36 -8.47
C PHE A 155 8.66 -4.34 -8.99
N GLU A 156 8.24 -5.45 -9.61
CA GLU A 156 9.16 -6.44 -10.22
C GLU A 156 9.43 -6.18 -11.71
N LYS A 157 8.73 -5.22 -12.34
CA LYS A 157 8.97 -4.87 -13.75
C LYS A 157 10.15 -3.91 -13.83
N ARG A 158 11.22 -4.30 -14.54
CA ARG A 158 12.23 -3.36 -15.03
C ARG A 158 11.56 -2.41 -16.03
N SER A 159 11.88 -1.12 -15.96
CA SER A 159 11.55 -0.15 -17.00
C SER A 159 12.21 -0.63 -18.31
N VAL A 160 11.49 -1.37 -19.14
CA VAL A 160 11.94 -1.66 -20.50
C VAL A 160 11.38 -0.54 -21.35
N HIS A 161 12.12 0.55 -21.48
CA HIS A 161 11.81 1.57 -22.48
C HIS A 161 12.15 0.98 -23.86
N HIS A 162 11.15 0.92 -24.74
CA HIS A 162 11.32 0.76 -26.18
C HIS A 162 11.56 2.12 -26.83
#